data_AF-H2YHZ3-F1
#
_entry.id   AF-H2YHZ3-F1
#
_cell.length_a   1.000
_cell.length_b   1.000
_cell.length_c   1.000
_cell.angle_alpha   90.00
_cell.angle_beta   90.00
_cell.angle_gamma   90.00
#
_symmetry.space_group_name_H-M   'P 1'
#
loop_
_entity.id
_entity.type
_entity.pdbx_description
1 polymer ?
#
loop_
_entity_poly.entity_id
_entity_poly.type
_entity_poly.pdbx_seq_one_letter_code
_entity_poly.pdbx_strand_id
1 'polypeptide(L)'
;MVTKAALALSDKLGKRCETAVAEVDFKYSTNVDLLTQVSFPEADWTKIELANNEPLCILEQMPRYYDLTEVQSIHNPESLNVKRETCFEELLLNQSGSKSMIEVSRRLVHLLRTQPTWIPSYYAGYYWRTTGDAKQTITCFMHSLSVAAPEHHPVVVAALSDFLATSGHLSDSLVMGRHLPELAPSPSNYYLIGDMFGANNQFITAADHYISATMDGDYKEARLKMKAAVCRHIAD
;
A
#
# COMPACT_ATOMS: atom_id res chain seq x y z
N MET A 1 -0.49 19.40 10.61
CA MET A 1 -1.48 20.43 11.02
C MET A 1 -2.70 20.28 10.13
N VAL A 2 -3.59 19.37 10.49
CA VAL A 2 -4.78 18.94 9.75
C VAL A 2 -5.96 19.48 10.55
N THR A 3 -6.74 20.44 10.03
CA THR A 3 -8.06 20.81 10.61
C THR A 3 -8.80 21.98 9.93
N LYS A 4 -8.19 22.85 9.13
CA LYS A 4 -8.92 24.07 8.70
C LYS A 4 -9.71 23.95 7.39
N ALA A 5 -9.33 23.08 6.47
CA ALA A 5 -9.94 23.05 5.14
C ALA A 5 -11.22 22.21 5.09
N ALA A 6 -11.19 20.99 5.64
CA ALA A 6 -12.36 20.12 5.70
C ALA A 6 -13.47 20.68 6.59
N LEU A 7 -13.14 21.30 7.73
CA LEU A 7 -14.12 21.96 8.61
C LEU A 7 -14.80 23.15 7.90
N ALA A 8 -14.02 23.98 7.18
CA ALA A 8 -14.60 25.08 6.40
C ALA A 8 -15.49 24.59 5.24
N LEU A 9 -15.23 23.39 4.71
CA LEU A 9 -16.08 22.74 3.71
C LEU A 9 -17.36 22.17 4.34
N SER A 10 -17.29 21.66 5.57
CA SER A 10 -18.43 21.17 6.36
C SER A 10 -19.52 22.23 6.48
N ASP A 11 -19.14 23.45 6.89
CA ASP A 11 -20.05 24.57 7.05
C ASP A 11 -20.77 24.97 5.74
N LYS A 12 -20.14 24.72 4.59
CA LYS A 12 -20.69 25.02 3.26
C LYS A 12 -21.57 23.91 2.70
N LEU A 13 -21.30 22.65 3.03
CA LEU A 13 -22.02 21.50 2.48
C LEU A 13 -23.35 21.28 3.20
N GLY A 14 -23.40 21.34 4.54
CA GLY A 14 -24.64 21.27 5.33
C GLY A 14 -25.71 20.33 4.74
N LYS A 15 -26.87 20.88 4.36
CA LYS A 15 -28.03 20.13 3.81
C LYS A 15 -27.82 19.47 2.43
N ARG A 16 -26.65 19.62 1.79
CA ARG A 16 -26.38 19.15 0.41
C ARG A 16 -25.68 17.79 0.35
N CYS A 17 -25.70 17.03 1.45
CA CYS A 17 -24.93 15.80 1.61
C CYS A 17 -25.58 14.53 1.05
N GLU A 18 -26.88 14.55 0.72
CA GLU A 18 -27.65 13.36 0.38
C GLU A 18 -27.07 12.54 -0.79
N THR A 19 -26.61 13.19 -1.85
CA THR A 19 -26.04 12.48 -3.02
C THR A 19 -24.58 12.06 -2.84
N ALA A 20 -23.80 12.76 -2.01
CA ALA A 20 -22.37 12.45 -1.84
C ALA A 20 -22.13 11.23 -0.94
N VAL A 21 -23.03 10.96 0.02
CA VAL A 21 -22.88 9.88 1.01
C VAL A 21 -23.37 8.54 0.47
N ALA A 22 -24.41 8.53 -0.36
CA ALA A 22 -25.09 7.32 -0.80
C ALA A 22 -24.24 6.39 -1.69
N GLU A 23 -23.20 6.90 -2.33
CA GLU A 23 -22.42 6.18 -3.34
C GLU A 23 -21.01 5.75 -2.86
N VAL A 24 -20.52 6.29 -1.74
CA VAL A 24 -19.12 6.10 -1.32
C VAL A 24 -19.03 5.15 -0.14
N ASP A 25 -18.44 3.98 -0.39
CA ASP A 25 -17.96 3.07 0.65
C ASP A 25 -16.53 3.50 1.08
N PHE A 26 -16.33 3.64 2.38
CA PHE A 26 -15.01 3.93 2.96
C PHE A 26 -14.26 2.67 3.37
N LYS A 27 -14.79 1.49 3.08
CA LYS A 27 -14.01 0.26 3.20
C LYS A 27 -12.73 0.38 2.37
N TYR A 28 -11.60 0.08 3.03
CA TYR A 28 -10.31 0.14 2.37
C TYR A 28 -10.23 -0.89 1.23
N SER A 29 -9.70 -0.45 0.09
CA SER A 29 -9.49 -1.27 -1.11
C SER A 29 -8.03 -1.28 -1.52
N THR A 30 -7.57 -2.41 -2.06
CA THR A 30 -6.21 -2.60 -2.56
C THR A 30 -5.80 -1.53 -3.57
N ASN A 31 -4.66 -0.87 -3.34
CA ASN A 31 -4.09 0.08 -4.27
C ASN A 31 -3.10 -0.60 -5.25
N VAL A 32 -3.59 -0.89 -6.45
CA VAL A 32 -2.82 -1.59 -7.49
C VAL A 32 -1.72 -0.73 -8.13
N ASP A 33 -1.87 0.59 -8.10
CA ASP A 33 -0.93 1.54 -8.71
C ASP A 33 0.40 1.62 -7.95
N LEU A 34 0.45 1.17 -6.69
CA LEU A 34 1.71 1.12 -5.93
C LEU A 34 2.74 0.20 -6.59
N LEU A 35 2.28 -0.92 -7.17
CA LEU A 35 3.18 -1.86 -7.85
C LEU A 35 3.81 -1.26 -9.12
N THR A 36 3.10 -0.37 -9.82
CA THR A 36 3.55 0.19 -11.10
C THR A 36 4.52 1.36 -10.94
N GLN A 37 4.75 1.85 -9.71
CA GLN A 37 5.74 2.88 -9.40
C GLN A 37 7.18 2.38 -9.44
N VAL A 38 7.37 1.06 -9.41
CA VAL A 38 8.67 0.41 -9.45
C VAL A 38 8.72 -0.41 -10.73
N SER A 39 9.88 -0.42 -11.41
CA SER A 39 10.09 -1.28 -12.57
C SER A 39 10.71 -2.61 -12.17
N PHE A 40 10.29 -3.70 -12.82
CA PHE A 40 10.81 -5.02 -12.55
C PHE A 40 12.29 -5.08 -13.00
N PRO A 41 13.21 -5.70 -12.23
CA PRO A 41 14.61 -5.73 -12.60
C PRO A 41 14.82 -6.47 -13.92
N GLU A 42 15.54 -5.87 -14.86
CA GLU A 42 15.86 -6.52 -16.13
C GLU A 42 16.98 -7.55 -15.98
N ALA A 43 16.87 -8.68 -16.68
CA ALA A 43 17.92 -9.70 -16.78
C ALA A 43 17.77 -10.50 -18.08
N ASP A 44 18.83 -11.21 -18.48
CA ASP A 44 18.75 -12.20 -19.56
C ASP A 44 18.11 -13.49 -19.05
N TRP A 45 16.77 -13.52 -19.07
CA TRP A 45 15.97 -14.63 -18.57
C TRP A 45 16.20 -15.96 -19.30
N THR A 46 16.84 -15.94 -20.47
CA THR A 46 17.12 -17.16 -21.26
C THR A 46 18.25 -18.00 -20.68
N LYS A 47 19.10 -17.42 -19.83
CA LYS A 47 20.31 -18.05 -19.28
C LYS A 47 20.14 -18.62 -17.88
N ILE A 48 18.94 -18.62 -17.33
CA ILE A 48 18.72 -18.94 -15.94
C ILE A 48 18.13 -20.34 -15.81
N GLU A 49 18.88 -21.25 -15.21
CA GLU A 49 18.34 -22.52 -14.70
C GLU A 49 17.55 -22.24 -13.42
N LEU A 50 16.25 -22.49 -13.47
CA LEU A 50 15.31 -22.08 -12.44
C LEU A 50 14.77 -23.30 -11.68
N ALA A 51 15.06 -23.36 -10.39
CA ALA A 51 14.40 -24.29 -9.48
C ALA A 51 12.90 -23.97 -9.35
N ASN A 52 12.05 -24.98 -9.16
CA ASN A 52 10.60 -24.81 -8.89
C ASN A 52 10.33 -24.36 -7.44
N ASN A 53 11.13 -23.43 -6.93
CA ASN A 53 10.97 -22.92 -5.57
C ASN A 53 10.17 -21.61 -5.60
N GLU A 54 9.54 -21.29 -4.47
CA GLU A 54 8.90 -19.99 -4.26
C GLU A 54 9.95 -18.94 -3.82
N PRO A 55 9.73 -17.64 -4.09
CA PRO A 55 10.67 -16.59 -3.73
C PRO A 55 10.72 -16.37 -2.23
N LEU A 56 11.87 -16.67 -1.61
CA LEU A 56 12.07 -16.49 -0.17
C LEU A 56 12.94 -15.26 0.10
N CYS A 57 12.43 -14.36 0.93
CA CYS A 57 13.19 -13.23 1.46
C CYS A 57 13.72 -13.58 2.85
N ILE A 58 15.01 -13.35 3.10
CA ILE A 58 15.65 -13.69 4.38
C ILE A 58 15.82 -12.41 5.19
N LEU A 59 14.94 -12.17 6.16
CA LEU A 59 15.02 -11.00 7.04
C LEU A 59 16.00 -11.26 8.18
N GLU A 60 17.28 -10.92 7.98
CA GLU A 60 18.30 -11.07 9.03
C GLU A 60 18.18 -10.02 10.13
N GLN A 61 17.75 -8.80 9.77
CA GLN A 61 17.64 -7.67 10.69
C GLN A 61 16.37 -6.86 10.40
N MET A 62 15.67 -6.47 11.46
CA MET A 62 14.52 -5.57 11.35
C MET A 62 14.97 -4.18 10.85
N PRO A 63 14.16 -3.50 10.00
CA PRO A 63 14.39 -2.11 9.61
C PRO A 63 14.53 -1.21 10.84
N ARG A 64 15.64 -0.47 10.93
CA ARG A 64 15.94 0.37 12.10
C ARG A 64 15.35 1.78 12.02
N TYR A 65 14.86 2.19 10.85
CA TYR A 65 14.35 3.54 10.58
C TYR A 65 12.91 3.75 11.07
N TYR A 66 12.21 2.67 11.42
CA TYR A 66 10.82 2.69 11.83
C TYR A 66 10.71 2.06 13.21
N ASP A 67 9.95 2.72 14.10
CA ASP A 67 9.55 2.08 15.35
C ASP A 67 8.37 1.15 15.06
N LEU A 68 8.64 -0.15 15.18
CA LEU A 68 7.71 -1.22 14.82
C LEU A 68 7.15 -1.92 16.04
N THR A 69 7.46 -1.47 17.26
CA THR A 69 6.99 -2.13 18.50
C THR A 69 5.47 -2.18 18.56
N GLU A 70 4.81 -1.16 18.06
CA GLU A 70 3.34 -1.02 18.10
C GLU A 70 2.63 -1.74 16.96
N VAL A 71 3.35 -2.27 15.96
CA VAL A 71 2.74 -2.90 14.76
C VAL A 71 2.53 -4.40 15.00
N GLN A 72 1.41 -4.75 15.64
CA GLN A 72 1.16 -6.11 16.14
C GLN A 72 1.15 -7.17 15.03
N SER A 73 0.55 -6.86 13.88
CA SER A 73 0.52 -7.74 12.70
C SER A 73 1.90 -8.13 12.15
N ILE A 74 2.94 -7.31 12.37
CA ILE A 74 4.30 -7.65 11.96
C ILE A 74 4.90 -8.71 12.90
N HIS A 75 4.59 -8.64 14.20
CA HIS A 75 5.09 -9.60 15.20
C HIS A 75 4.29 -10.91 15.23
N ASN A 76 3.03 -10.87 14.79
CA ASN A 76 2.14 -12.03 14.72
C ASN A 76 1.42 -12.11 13.35
N PRO A 77 2.13 -12.39 12.25
CA PRO A 77 1.54 -12.37 10.91
C PRO A 77 0.45 -13.43 10.72
N GLU A 78 0.40 -14.48 11.56
CA GLU A 78 -0.62 -15.52 11.53
C GLU A 78 -2.01 -15.02 11.96
N SER A 79 -2.10 -13.87 12.65
CA SER A 79 -3.40 -13.27 12.98
C SER A 79 -4.08 -12.58 11.80
N LEU A 80 -3.35 -12.35 10.70
CA LEU A 80 -3.86 -11.60 9.55
C LEU A 80 -4.86 -12.45 8.75
N ASN A 81 -6.05 -11.89 8.49
CA ASN A 81 -7.04 -12.51 7.61
C ASN A 81 -6.79 -12.10 6.15
N VAL A 82 -5.77 -12.69 5.52
CA VAL A 82 -5.36 -12.33 4.16
C VAL A 82 -6.16 -13.13 3.13
N LYS A 83 -6.81 -12.40 2.23
CA LYS A 83 -7.39 -12.97 1.01
C LYS A 83 -6.39 -12.86 -0.13
N ARG A 84 -6.43 -13.81 -1.05
CA ARG A 84 -5.65 -13.75 -2.29
C ARG A 84 -6.07 -12.53 -3.11
N GLU A 85 -5.12 -11.71 -3.48
CA GLU A 85 -5.34 -10.50 -4.28
C GLU A 85 -4.95 -10.76 -5.74
N THR A 86 -5.86 -11.40 -6.48
CA THR A 86 -5.62 -11.77 -7.89
C THR A 86 -5.45 -10.57 -8.82
N CYS A 87 -5.84 -9.36 -8.40
CA CYS A 87 -5.62 -8.13 -9.15
C CYS A 87 -4.13 -7.82 -9.41
N PHE A 88 -3.21 -8.35 -8.60
CA PHE A 88 -1.77 -8.18 -8.84
C PHE A 88 -1.19 -9.19 -9.84
N GLU A 89 -1.88 -10.29 -10.16
CA GLU A 89 -1.33 -11.32 -11.05
C GLU A 89 -1.02 -10.76 -12.45
N GLU A 90 -1.97 -10.05 -13.06
CA GLU A 90 -1.78 -9.43 -14.38
C GLU A 90 -0.65 -8.39 -14.36
N LEU A 91 -0.59 -7.57 -13.31
CA LEU A 91 0.47 -6.57 -13.17
C LEU A 91 1.85 -7.22 -13.03
N LEU A 92 1.98 -8.28 -12.23
CA LEU A 92 3.23 -9.01 -12.08
C LEU A 92 3.67 -9.69 -13.39
N LEU A 93 2.73 -10.26 -14.14
CA LEU A 93 3.00 -10.84 -15.45
C LEU A 93 3.50 -9.77 -16.42
N ASN A 94 2.81 -8.64 -16.50
CA ASN A 94 3.13 -7.53 -17.41
C ASN A 94 4.47 -6.88 -17.06
N GLN A 95 4.68 -6.53 -15.78
CA GLN A 95 5.91 -5.88 -15.32
C GLN A 95 7.14 -6.77 -15.49
N SER A 96 7.01 -8.06 -15.19
CA SER A 96 8.13 -8.97 -15.40
C SER A 96 8.30 -9.33 -16.88
N GLY A 97 7.27 -9.31 -17.71
CA GLY A 97 7.30 -9.91 -19.05
C GLY A 97 7.28 -11.44 -18.99
N SER A 98 6.57 -12.00 -18.00
CA SER A 98 6.42 -13.45 -17.79
C SER A 98 5.10 -13.94 -18.36
N LYS A 99 5.04 -15.20 -18.80
CA LYS A 99 3.81 -15.82 -19.32
C LYS A 99 2.97 -16.53 -18.25
N SER A 100 3.52 -16.72 -17.06
CA SER A 100 2.85 -17.38 -15.95
C SER A 100 3.41 -16.94 -14.60
N MET A 101 2.63 -17.07 -13.53
CA MET A 101 3.08 -16.81 -12.17
C MET A 101 4.22 -17.73 -11.71
N ILE A 102 4.32 -18.93 -12.30
CA ILE A 102 5.45 -19.82 -12.10
C ILE A 102 6.74 -19.18 -12.65
N GLU A 103 6.67 -18.56 -13.82
CA GLU A 103 7.81 -17.84 -14.39
C GLU A 103 8.16 -16.59 -13.58
N VAL A 104 7.18 -15.82 -13.10
CA VAL A 104 7.40 -14.69 -12.16
C VAL A 104 8.15 -15.18 -10.92
N SER A 105 7.65 -16.23 -10.27
CA SER A 105 8.23 -16.85 -9.08
C SER A 105 9.70 -17.23 -9.30
N ARG A 106 9.98 -17.93 -10.41
CA ARG A 106 11.34 -18.33 -10.77
C ARG A 106 12.27 -17.13 -10.97
N ARG A 107 11.84 -16.09 -11.70
CA ARG A 107 12.64 -14.87 -11.90
C ARG A 107 12.96 -14.19 -10.57
N LEU A 108 11.99 -14.13 -9.65
CA LEU A 108 12.19 -13.60 -8.30
C LEU A 108 13.16 -14.46 -7.48
N VAL A 109 13.05 -15.79 -7.52
CA VAL A 109 14.01 -16.70 -6.87
C VAL A 109 15.43 -16.44 -7.35
N HIS A 110 15.62 -16.27 -8.66
CA HIS A 110 16.93 -15.94 -9.21
C HIS A 110 17.43 -14.61 -8.68
N LEU A 111 16.65 -13.54 -8.82
CA LEU A 111 17.02 -12.20 -8.38
C LEU A 111 17.33 -12.14 -6.89
N LEU A 112 16.51 -12.77 -6.04
CA LEU A 112 16.75 -12.82 -4.60
C LEU A 112 18.02 -13.59 -4.22
N ARG A 113 18.50 -14.51 -5.06
CA ARG A 113 19.75 -15.25 -4.82
C ARG A 113 20.97 -14.52 -5.35
N THR A 114 20.87 -13.88 -6.50
CA THR A 114 22.02 -13.27 -7.19
C THR A 114 22.18 -11.79 -6.86
N GLN A 115 21.07 -11.09 -6.59
CA GLN A 115 21.01 -9.65 -6.38
C GLN A 115 19.87 -9.30 -5.38
N PRO A 116 20.02 -9.64 -4.07
CA PRO A 116 18.99 -9.43 -3.04
C PRO A 116 18.81 -7.94 -2.66
N THR A 117 18.47 -7.11 -3.63
CA THR A 117 18.18 -5.69 -3.42
C THR A 117 16.73 -5.49 -2.97
N TRP A 118 16.35 -4.23 -2.72
CA TRP A 118 15.00 -3.91 -2.26
C TRP A 118 13.93 -4.22 -3.32
N ILE A 119 14.23 -4.10 -4.61
CA ILE A 119 13.26 -4.27 -5.71
C ILE A 119 12.77 -5.73 -5.84
N PRO A 120 13.64 -6.76 -5.97
CA PRO A 120 13.16 -8.15 -5.99
C PRO A 120 12.36 -8.52 -4.74
N SER A 121 12.76 -7.99 -3.58
CA SER A 121 12.06 -8.19 -2.31
C SER A 121 10.68 -7.53 -2.31
N TYR A 122 10.58 -6.32 -2.87
CA TYR A 122 9.32 -5.60 -3.07
C TYR A 122 8.36 -6.41 -3.94
N TYR A 123 8.82 -6.87 -5.12
CA TYR A 123 8.00 -7.70 -6.00
C TYR A 123 7.64 -9.07 -5.40
N ALA A 124 8.53 -9.67 -4.61
CA ALA A 124 8.23 -10.90 -3.88
C ALA A 124 7.11 -10.68 -2.85
N GLY A 125 7.08 -9.52 -2.18
CA GLY A 125 5.95 -9.13 -1.32
C GLY A 125 4.61 -9.17 -2.06
N TYR A 126 4.55 -8.57 -3.26
CA TYR A 126 3.36 -8.60 -4.13
C TYR A 126 3.04 -10.00 -4.68
N TYR A 127 4.04 -10.80 -5.01
CA TYR A 127 3.84 -12.20 -5.39
C TYR A 127 3.11 -12.94 -4.26
N TRP A 128 3.58 -12.81 -3.02
CA TRP A 128 2.93 -13.47 -1.87
C TRP A 128 1.51 -12.96 -1.61
N ARG A 129 1.20 -11.69 -1.92
CA ARG A 129 -0.19 -11.17 -1.89
C ARG A 129 -1.13 -11.90 -2.86
N THR A 130 -0.66 -12.31 -4.03
CA THR A 130 -1.47 -13.14 -4.96
C THR A 130 -1.72 -14.56 -4.45
N THR A 131 -0.87 -15.06 -3.56
CA THR A 131 -1.00 -16.40 -2.96
C THR A 131 -1.79 -16.38 -1.64
N GLY A 132 -1.84 -15.22 -0.98
CA GLY A 132 -2.46 -15.04 0.33
C GLY A 132 -1.55 -15.38 1.52
N ASP A 133 -0.24 -15.54 1.32
CA ASP A 133 0.70 -15.83 2.41
C ASP A 133 1.13 -14.54 3.13
N ALA A 134 0.47 -14.27 4.26
CA ALA A 134 0.68 -13.07 5.05
C ALA A 134 2.12 -12.94 5.58
N LYS A 135 2.67 -14.06 6.06
CA LYS A 135 4.00 -14.11 6.68
C LYS A 135 5.06 -13.80 5.65
N GLN A 136 4.98 -14.40 4.48
CA GLN A 136 5.93 -14.16 3.40
C GLN A 136 5.78 -12.75 2.82
N THR A 137 4.55 -12.23 2.68
CA THR A 137 4.33 -10.83 2.28
C THR A 137 5.03 -9.85 3.22
N ILE A 138 4.79 -9.97 4.54
CA ILE A 138 5.46 -9.10 5.53
C ILE A 138 6.96 -9.29 5.47
N THR A 139 7.44 -10.53 5.50
CA THR A 139 8.89 -10.81 5.50
C THR A 139 9.58 -10.17 4.29
N CYS A 140 8.98 -10.26 3.10
CA CYS A 140 9.55 -9.69 1.89
C CYS A 140 9.50 -8.15 1.84
N PHE A 141 8.41 -7.52 2.27
CA PHE A 141 8.37 -6.06 2.38
C PHE A 141 9.31 -5.52 3.46
N MET A 142 9.44 -6.23 4.58
CA MET A 142 10.37 -5.88 5.65
C MET A 142 11.82 -6.06 5.21
N HIS A 143 12.12 -7.13 4.48
CA HIS A 143 13.44 -7.31 3.88
C HIS A 143 13.73 -6.17 2.88
N SER A 144 12.77 -5.85 2.00
CA SER A 144 12.87 -4.73 1.07
C SER A 144 13.20 -3.42 1.79
N LEU A 145 12.47 -3.10 2.86
CA LEU A 145 12.68 -1.89 3.65
C LEU A 145 14.03 -1.87 4.37
N SER A 146 14.53 -3.03 4.81
CA SER A 146 15.81 -3.16 5.50
C SER A 146 17.02 -2.90 4.60
N VAL A 147 16.92 -3.24 3.31
CA VAL A 147 18.01 -3.08 2.33
C VAL A 147 17.82 -1.88 1.39
N ALA A 148 16.67 -1.21 1.47
CA ALA A 148 16.39 0.01 0.71
C ALA A 148 17.16 1.21 1.25
N ALA A 149 17.67 2.05 0.35
CA ALA A 149 18.14 3.39 0.70
C ALA A 149 16.95 4.28 1.12
N PRO A 150 17.14 5.27 2.01
CA PRO A 150 16.05 6.08 2.59
C PRO A 150 15.09 6.70 1.57
N GLU A 151 15.59 7.11 0.40
CA GLU A 151 14.80 7.68 -0.69
C GLU A 151 13.75 6.71 -1.28
N HIS A 152 13.94 5.41 -1.11
CA HIS A 152 13.01 4.37 -1.57
C HIS A 152 12.07 3.86 -0.48
N HIS A 153 12.29 4.24 0.78
CA HIS A 153 11.44 3.79 1.88
C HIS A 153 9.97 4.15 1.68
N PRO A 154 9.59 5.35 1.22
CA PRO A 154 8.17 5.71 1.07
C PRO A 154 7.40 4.74 0.17
N VAL A 155 8.03 4.21 -0.88
CA VAL A 155 7.41 3.24 -1.79
C VAL A 155 7.12 1.92 -1.08
N VAL A 156 8.10 1.40 -0.32
CA VAL A 156 7.95 0.14 0.42
C VAL A 156 6.97 0.30 1.60
N VAL A 157 7.02 1.44 2.29
CA VAL A 157 6.09 1.77 3.39
C VAL A 157 4.66 1.88 2.88
N ALA A 158 4.43 2.48 1.70
CA ALA A 158 3.12 2.53 1.07
C ALA A 158 2.58 1.13 0.77
N ALA A 159 3.40 0.25 0.18
CA ALA A 159 3.01 -1.12 -0.14
C ALA A 159 2.71 -1.97 1.12
N LEU A 160 3.52 -1.84 2.16
CA LEU A 160 3.30 -2.55 3.43
C LEU A 160 2.06 -2.02 4.15
N SER A 161 1.87 -0.71 4.21
CA SER A 161 0.68 -0.10 4.82
C SER A 161 -0.59 -0.54 4.08
N ASP A 162 -0.58 -0.50 2.75
CA ASP A 162 -1.70 -0.99 1.93
C ASP A 162 -2.05 -2.45 2.25
N PHE A 163 -1.05 -3.33 2.37
CA PHE A 163 -1.26 -4.73 2.74
C PHE A 163 -1.88 -4.89 4.14
N LEU A 164 -1.39 -4.12 5.12
CA LEU A 164 -1.94 -4.14 6.48
C LEU A 164 -3.39 -3.65 6.50
N ALA A 165 -3.73 -2.65 5.70
CA ALA A 165 -5.10 -2.15 5.58
C ALA A 165 -6.03 -3.17 4.92
N THR A 166 -5.62 -3.80 3.80
CA THR A 166 -6.46 -4.79 3.10
C THR A 166 -6.65 -6.10 3.88
N SER A 167 -5.70 -6.44 4.77
CA SER A 167 -5.81 -7.58 5.69
C SER A 167 -6.68 -7.30 6.93
N GLY A 168 -7.22 -6.08 7.07
CA GLY A 168 -8.12 -5.69 8.17
C GLY A 168 -7.42 -5.06 9.38
N HIS A 169 -6.11 -4.84 9.32
CA HIS A 169 -5.31 -4.26 10.40
C HIS A 169 -5.06 -2.76 10.17
N LEU A 170 -6.15 -1.99 10.11
CA LEU A 170 -6.11 -0.55 9.82
C LEU A 170 -5.27 0.26 10.83
N SER A 171 -5.30 -0.10 12.11
CA SER A 171 -4.47 0.58 13.13
C SER A 171 -2.98 0.41 12.85
N ASP A 172 -2.55 -0.81 12.56
CA ASP A 172 -1.16 -1.14 12.21
C ASP A 172 -0.75 -0.46 10.90
N SER A 173 -1.65 -0.44 9.91
CA SER A 173 -1.46 0.30 8.66
C SER A 173 -1.23 1.80 8.90
N LEU A 174 -2.00 2.43 9.80
CA LEU A 174 -1.83 3.84 10.12
C LEU A 174 -0.54 4.12 10.90
N VAL A 175 -0.12 3.21 11.80
CA VAL A 175 1.18 3.32 12.47
C VAL A 175 2.31 3.29 11.43
N MET A 176 2.22 2.38 10.45
CA MET A 176 3.21 2.24 9.39
C MET A 176 3.22 3.43 8.42
N GLY A 177 2.05 3.87 7.97
CA GLY A 177 1.91 4.73 6.80
C GLY A 177 1.63 6.20 7.06
N ARG A 178 1.17 6.61 8.25
CA ARG A 178 0.64 7.99 8.47
C ARG A 178 1.61 9.13 8.13
N HIS A 179 2.91 8.88 8.17
CA HIS A 179 3.96 9.86 7.86
C HIS A 179 4.36 9.87 6.37
N LEU A 180 3.79 8.99 5.53
CA LEU A 180 4.05 8.96 4.09
C LEU A 180 3.93 10.33 3.40
N PRO A 181 2.92 11.17 3.71
CA PRO A 181 2.81 12.47 3.06
C PRO A 181 3.90 13.46 3.46
N GLU A 182 4.55 13.27 4.62
CA GLU A 182 5.68 14.07 5.08
C GLU A 182 6.99 13.57 4.43
N LEU A 183 7.12 12.25 4.25
CA LEU A 183 8.30 11.62 3.67
C LEU A 183 8.37 11.77 2.14
N ALA A 184 7.22 11.63 1.47
CA ALA A 184 7.09 11.75 0.02
C ALA A 184 5.72 12.37 -0.34
N PRO A 185 5.61 13.71 -0.32
CA PRO A 185 4.37 14.38 -0.67
C PRO A 185 3.99 14.11 -2.13
N SER A 186 2.85 13.47 -2.36
CA SER A 186 2.30 13.25 -3.71
C SER A 186 0.78 13.05 -3.63
N PRO A 187 0.03 13.38 -4.70
CA PRO A 187 -1.41 13.12 -4.75
C PRO A 187 -1.81 11.70 -4.36
N SER A 188 -1.06 10.70 -4.85
CA SER A 188 -1.32 9.28 -4.54
C SER A 188 -1.08 8.93 -3.07
N ASN A 189 -0.04 9.47 -2.44
CA ASN A 189 0.23 9.22 -1.03
C ASN A 189 -0.79 9.91 -0.11
N TYR A 190 -1.21 11.13 -0.46
CA TYR A 190 -2.32 11.79 0.24
C TYR A 190 -3.62 11.00 0.11
N TYR A 191 -3.91 10.51 -1.09
CA TYR A 191 -5.10 9.70 -1.35
C TYR A 191 -5.10 8.39 -0.56
N LEU A 192 -3.98 7.65 -0.57
CA LEU A 192 -3.77 6.43 0.19
C LEU A 192 -4.06 6.62 1.69
N ILE A 193 -3.50 7.67 2.28
CA ILE A 193 -3.71 7.97 3.70
C ILE A 193 -5.14 8.45 3.98
N GLY A 194 -5.75 9.19 3.06
CA GLY A 194 -7.17 9.52 3.10
C GLY A 194 -8.05 8.26 3.18
N ASP A 195 -7.76 7.26 2.35
CA ASP A 195 -8.48 5.98 2.35
C ASP A 195 -8.31 5.23 3.68
N MET A 196 -7.11 5.20 4.24
CA MET A 196 -6.85 4.57 5.55
C MET A 196 -7.61 5.25 6.69
N PHE A 197 -7.58 6.59 6.75
CA PHE A 197 -8.32 7.34 7.77
C PHE A 197 -9.84 7.21 7.58
N GLY A 198 -10.32 7.22 6.34
CA GLY A 198 -11.73 7.02 6.03
C GLY A 198 -12.23 5.65 6.48
N ALA A 199 -11.46 4.59 6.19
CA ALA A 199 -11.75 3.24 6.63
C ALA A 199 -11.72 3.09 8.16
N ASN A 200 -10.92 3.91 8.84
CA ASN A 200 -10.85 3.98 10.30
C ASN A 200 -11.89 4.96 10.92
N ASN A 201 -12.91 5.37 10.17
CA ASN A 201 -13.97 6.31 10.57
C ASN A 201 -13.47 7.69 11.03
N GLN A 202 -12.24 8.09 10.65
CA GLN A 202 -11.69 9.41 10.94
C GLN A 202 -11.96 10.35 9.77
N PHE A 203 -13.23 10.64 9.52
CA PHE A 203 -13.68 11.25 8.26
C PHE A 203 -13.15 12.67 8.02
N ILE A 204 -12.99 13.51 9.05
CA ILE A 204 -12.41 14.85 8.87
C ILE A 204 -10.93 14.80 8.51
N THR A 205 -10.17 13.94 9.18
CA THR A 205 -8.76 13.69 8.84
C THR A 205 -8.64 13.16 7.41
N ALA A 206 -9.49 12.19 7.04
CA ALA A 206 -9.56 11.67 5.69
C ALA A 206 -9.85 12.76 4.65
N ALA A 207 -10.84 13.63 4.94
CA ALA A 207 -11.20 14.75 4.08
C ALA A 207 -10.05 15.73 3.84
N ASP A 208 -9.29 16.08 4.88
CA ASP A 208 -8.13 16.96 4.72
C ASP A 208 -7.04 16.30 3.85
N HIS A 209 -6.81 14.99 3.99
CA HIS A 209 -5.89 14.26 3.09
C HIS A 209 -6.41 14.23 1.64
N TYR A 210 -7.70 14.00 1.41
CA TYR A 210 -8.25 14.09 0.06
C TYR A 210 -8.17 15.52 -0.53
N ILE A 211 -8.29 16.56 0.29
CA ILE A 211 -8.06 17.95 -0.14
C ILE A 211 -6.61 18.10 -0.63
N SER A 212 -5.63 17.65 0.15
CA SER A 212 -4.22 17.65 -0.25
C SER A 212 -3.97 16.87 -1.53
N ALA A 213 -4.65 15.73 -1.73
CA ALA A 213 -4.54 14.94 -2.95
C ALA A 213 -5.04 15.67 -4.21
N THR A 214 -5.82 16.75 -4.06
CA THR A 214 -6.42 17.50 -5.17
C THR A 214 -5.73 18.82 -5.49
N MET A 215 -4.65 19.17 -4.76
CA MET A 215 -3.99 20.47 -4.92
C MET A 215 -3.32 20.64 -6.29
N ASP A 216 -2.73 19.58 -6.84
CA ASP A 216 -1.90 19.62 -8.06
C ASP A 216 -2.62 19.14 -9.33
N GLY A 217 -3.93 18.84 -9.27
CA GLY A 217 -4.65 18.37 -10.46
C GLY A 217 -6.08 17.86 -10.26
N ASP A 218 -6.64 17.32 -11.34
CA ASP A 218 -8.00 16.81 -11.39
C ASP A 218 -8.13 15.37 -10.84
N TYR A 219 -7.94 15.19 -9.52
CA TYR A 219 -8.18 13.90 -8.86
C TYR A 219 -9.68 13.75 -8.52
N LYS A 220 -10.48 13.36 -9.53
CA LYS A 220 -11.94 13.28 -9.44
C LYS A 220 -12.42 12.39 -8.29
N GLU A 221 -11.79 11.24 -8.11
CA GLU A 221 -12.13 10.28 -7.06
C GLU A 221 -11.87 10.85 -5.67
N ALA A 222 -10.70 11.47 -5.44
CA ALA A 222 -10.38 12.17 -4.21
C ALA A 222 -11.40 13.26 -3.87
N ARG A 223 -11.87 14.05 -4.85
CA ARG A 223 -12.92 15.06 -4.61
C ARG A 223 -14.27 14.47 -4.24
N LEU A 224 -14.62 13.29 -4.79
CA LEU A 224 -15.84 12.59 -4.41
C LEU A 224 -15.73 12.09 -2.97
N LYS A 225 -14.64 11.37 -2.65
CA LYS A 225 -14.38 10.86 -1.29
C LYS A 225 -14.24 11.98 -0.25
N MET A 226 -13.63 13.11 -0.61
CA MET A 226 -13.58 14.32 0.22
C MET A 226 -14.99 14.79 0.63
N LYS A 227 -15.90 14.98 -0.34
CA LYS A 227 -17.27 15.43 -0.06
C LYS A 227 -18.02 14.41 0.79
N ALA A 228 -17.90 13.13 0.44
CA ALA A 228 -18.53 12.04 1.20
C ALA A 228 -18.04 11.98 2.64
N ALA A 229 -16.74 12.17 2.88
CA ALA A 229 -16.13 12.11 4.20
C ALA A 229 -16.62 13.27 5.09
N VAL A 230 -16.61 14.49 4.55
CA VAL A 230 -17.18 15.65 5.26
C VAL A 230 -18.65 15.42 5.60
N CYS A 231 -19.42 14.88 4.66
CA CYS A 231 -20.83 14.62 4.88
C CYS A 231 -21.11 13.51 5.90
N ARG A 232 -20.30 12.44 5.96
CA ARG A 232 -20.39 11.44 7.02
C ARG A 232 -20.12 12.04 8.40
N HIS A 233 -19.10 12.88 8.51
CA HIS A 233 -18.80 13.57 9.77
C HIS A 233 -19.95 14.47 10.26
N ILE A 234 -20.71 15.09 9.37
CA ILE A 234 -21.88 15.91 9.75
C ILE A 234 -23.05 15.02 10.25
N ALA A 235 -23.13 13.78 9.76
CA ALA A 235 -24.25 12.88 10.04
C ALA A 235 -24.07 12.07 11.34
N ASP A 236 -22.82 11.96 11.83
CA ASP A 236 -22.44 11.32 13.10
C ASP A 236 -22.62 12.27 14.30
#